data_AF-A0A6V8MUP0-F1
#
_entry.id   AF-A0A6V8MUP0-F1
#
_cell.length_a   1.000
_cell.length_b   1.000
_cell.length_c   1.000
_cell.angle_alpha   90.00
_cell.angle_beta   90.00
_cell.angle_gamma   90.00
#
_symmetry.space_group_name_H-M   'P 1'
#
loop_
_entity.id
_entity.type
_entity.pdbx_description
1 polymer ?
#
loop_
_entity_poly.entity_id
_entity_poly.type
_entity_poly.pdbx_seq_one_letter_code
_entity_poly.pdbx_strand_id
1 'polypeptide(L)'
;MDRHEVEDAAAAAGTAEAEAAEAAEAAEAAEAAEAAEAAEAETAEIAAAGNTKVKAAEVVDPVAIATGLAVVRKRRWCLWIVLIVYLPTMYVTQKITHSFSGSMPVFFCWFAVLLGVMFYSATARCPRCRNYYHMHGMMLLYLRKCLHCQLPLTADKGDKL
;
A
#
# COMPACT_ATOMS: atom_id res chain seq x y z
N MET A 1 -6.37 51.29 4.37
CA MET A 1 -5.90 49.98 3.88
C MET A 1 -6.31 49.90 2.44
N ASP A 2 -5.34 50.16 1.59
CA ASP A 2 -5.53 50.32 0.15
C ASP A 2 -5.67 48.95 -0.52
N ARG A 3 -6.56 48.85 -1.51
CA ARG A 3 -6.82 47.60 -2.26
C ARG A 3 -5.53 47.03 -2.87
N HIS A 4 -4.59 47.89 -3.23
CA HIS A 4 -3.27 47.51 -3.73
C HIS A 4 -2.42 46.74 -2.69
N GLU A 5 -2.46 47.11 -1.41
CA GLU A 5 -1.70 46.41 -0.37
C GLU A 5 -2.24 44.99 -0.11
N VAL A 6 -3.53 44.76 -0.36
CA VAL A 6 -4.18 43.44 -0.23
C VAL A 6 -3.84 42.53 -1.42
N GLU A 7 -3.73 43.10 -2.63
CA GLU A 7 -3.33 42.35 -3.84
C GLU A 7 -1.85 41.96 -3.80
N ASP A 8 -0.97 42.85 -3.30
CA ASP A 8 0.47 42.57 -3.16
C ASP A 8 0.74 41.51 -2.06
N ALA A 9 -0.04 41.50 -0.98
CA ALA A 9 0.05 40.47 0.06
C ALA A 9 -0.49 39.10 -0.41
N ALA A 10 -1.52 39.08 -1.25
CA ALA A 10 -2.06 37.86 -1.83
C ALA A 10 -1.12 37.21 -2.86
N ALA A 11 -0.40 38.03 -3.65
CA ALA A 11 0.62 37.55 -4.58
C ALA A 11 1.83 36.94 -3.86
N ALA A 12 2.28 37.54 -2.76
CA ALA A 12 3.40 37.02 -1.96
C ALA A 12 3.05 35.72 -1.21
N ALA A 13 1.79 35.53 -0.82
CA ALA A 13 1.31 34.28 -0.21
C ALA A 13 1.25 33.14 -1.25
N GLY A 14 0.82 33.44 -2.49
CA GLY A 14 0.77 32.46 -3.58
C GLY A 14 2.15 31.95 -4.02
N THR A 15 3.19 32.79 -3.96
CA THR A 15 4.57 32.36 -4.26
C THR A 15 5.16 31.49 -3.15
N ALA A 16 4.84 31.77 -1.88
CA ALA A 16 5.30 30.97 -0.76
C ALA A 16 4.62 29.58 -0.68
N GLU A 17 3.35 29.47 -1.08
CA GLU A 17 2.66 28.17 -1.17
C GLU A 17 3.15 27.31 -2.36
N ALA A 18 3.53 27.94 -3.48
CA ALA A 18 4.15 27.25 -4.60
C ALA A 18 5.56 26.73 -4.26
N GLU A 19 6.38 27.53 -3.57
CA GLU A 19 7.72 27.12 -3.13
C GLU A 19 7.68 26.02 -2.05
N ALA A 20 6.67 26.02 -1.18
CA ALA A 20 6.49 24.96 -0.18
C ALA A 20 6.00 23.64 -0.80
N ALA A 21 5.20 23.70 -1.87
CA ALA A 21 4.79 22.52 -2.64
C ALA A 21 5.97 21.91 -3.43
N GLU A 22 6.82 22.76 -4.03
CA GLU A 22 8.01 22.33 -4.76
C GLU A 22 9.09 21.75 -3.81
N ALA A 23 9.25 22.32 -2.61
CA ALA A 23 10.15 21.79 -1.59
C ALA A 23 9.67 20.45 -0.98
N ALA A 24 8.35 20.27 -0.85
CA ALA A 24 7.76 19.00 -0.41
C ALA A 24 7.90 17.91 -1.49
N GLU A 25 7.71 18.26 -2.77
CA GLU A 25 7.92 17.36 -3.92
C GLU A 25 9.41 16.96 -4.06
N ALA A 26 10.34 17.88 -3.81
CA ALA A 26 11.77 17.60 -3.81
C ALA A 26 12.24 16.74 -2.61
N ALA A 27 11.63 16.92 -1.44
CA ALA A 27 11.89 16.09 -0.26
C ALA A 27 11.31 14.67 -0.42
N GLU A 28 10.11 14.54 -1.00
CA GLU A 28 9.47 13.26 -1.31
C GLU A 28 10.24 12.49 -2.40
N ALA A 29 10.84 13.18 -3.37
CA ALA A 29 11.72 12.57 -4.38
C ALA A 29 13.06 12.09 -3.81
N ALA A 30 13.62 12.79 -2.82
CA ALA A 30 14.87 12.41 -2.17
C ALA A 30 14.70 11.20 -1.23
N GLU A 31 13.61 11.16 -0.45
CA GLU A 31 13.31 10.06 0.47
C GLU A 31 12.86 8.79 -0.29
N ALA A 32 12.18 8.94 -1.44
CA ALA A 32 11.83 7.84 -2.33
C ALA A 32 13.06 7.23 -3.04
N ALA A 33 14.10 8.03 -3.33
CA ALA A 33 15.34 7.55 -3.90
C ALA A 33 16.17 6.74 -2.88
N GLU A 34 16.25 7.20 -1.63
CA GLU A 34 17.01 6.53 -0.58
C GLU A 34 16.34 5.22 -0.12
N ALA A 35 15.00 5.17 -0.08
CA ALA A 35 14.25 3.96 0.22
C ALA A 35 14.31 2.91 -0.91
N ALA A 36 14.47 3.33 -2.17
CA ALA A 36 14.64 2.43 -3.31
C ALA A 36 16.03 1.77 -3.32
N GLU A 37 17.08 2.50 -2.97
CA GLU A 37 18.46 1.99 -2.94
C GLU A 37 18.67 0.97 -1.80
N ALA A 38 18.06 1.20 -0.63
CA ALA A 38 18.10 0.25 0.49
C ALA A 38 17.34 -1.06 0.19
N ALA A 39 16.27 -1.01 -0.60
CA ALA A 39 15.48 -2.18 -0.97
C ALA A 39 16.17 -3.07 -2.02
N GLU A 40 16.96 -2.48 -2.93
CA GLU A 40 17.71 -3.25 -3.93
C GLU A 40 18.83 -4.09 -3.30
N ALA A 41 19.50 -3.59 -2.25
CA ALA A 41 20.56 -4.32 -1.55
C ALA A 41 20.04 -5.58 -0.80
N GLU A 42 18.83 -5.52 -0.23
CA GLU A 42 18.25 -6.64 0.53
C GLU A 42 17.67 -7.74 -0.38
N THR A 43 17.23 -7.39 -1.59
CA THR A 43 16.67 -8.36 -2.56
C THR A 43 17.71 -9.29 -3.20
N ALA A 44 18.97 -8.88 -3.24
CA ALA A 44 20.07 -9.71 -3.77
C ALA A 44 20.43 -10.89 -2.85
N GLU A 45 20.29 -10.74 -1.53
CA GLU A 45 20.69 -11.77 -0.56
C GLU A 45 19.61 -12.86 -0.40
N ILE A 46 18.32 -12.49 -0.48
CA ILE A 46 17.19 -13.43 -0.29
C ILE A 46 17.01 -14.37 -1.49
N ALA A 47 17.43 -13.95 -2.69
CA ALA A 47 17.34 -14.76 -3.91
C ALA A 47 18.24 -16.01 -3.89
N ALA A 48 19.38 -15.96 -3.17
CA ALA A 48 20.33 -17.07 -3.12
C ALA A 48 19.89 -18.23 -2.20
N ALA A 49 19.12 -17.93 -1.15
CA ALA A 49 18.75 -18.92 -0.12
C ALA A 49 17.51 -19.79 -0.48
N GLY A 50 16.73 -19.42 -1.50
CA GLY A 50 15.43 -20.04 -1.78
C GLY A 50 15.45 -21.35 -2.59
N ASN A 51 16.57 -21.70 -3.24
CA ASN A 51 16.56 -22.68 -4.35
C ASN A 51 16.72 -24.16 -3.93
N THR A 52 16.98 -24.48 -2.65
CA THR A 52 17.30 -25.87 -2.25
C THR A 52 16.13 -26.69 -1.71
N LYS A 53 14.91 -26.16 -1.64
CA LYS A 53 13.77 -26.86 -0.99
C LYS A 53 12.59 -27.20 -1.92
N VAL A 54 12.86 -27.37 -3.21
CA VAL A 54 11.88 -27.83 -4.21
C VAL A 54 12.13 -29.32 -4.52
N LYS A 55 11.95 -30.20 -3.54
CA LYS A 55 11.89 -31.65 -3.79
C LYS A 55 11.17 -32.38 -2.67
N ALA A 56 9.88 -32.12 -2.53
CA ALA A 56 8.93 -33.07 -1.93
C ALA A 56 7.54 -32.63 -2.38
N ALA A 57 7.07 -33.22 -3.48
CA ALA A 57 5.67 -33.26 -3.79
C ALA A 57 4.99 -34.05 -2.66
N GLU A 58 4.34 -33.35 -1.75
CA GLU A 58 3.53 -33.95 -0.69
C GLU A 58 2.13 -33.37 -0.83
N VAL A 59 1.14 -34.27 -0.80
CA VAL A 59 -0.30 -34.01 -0.88
C VAL A 59 -0.63 -32.68 -0.22
N VAL A 60 -0.98 -31.67 -1.02
CA VAL A 60 -1.30 -30.35 -0.47
C VAL A 60 -2.64 -30.50 0.24
N ASP A 61 -2.57 -30.63 1.57
CA ASP A 61 -3.73 -30.78 2.43
C ASP A 61 -4.73 -29.65 2.15
N PRO A 62 -5.99 -29.96 1.78
CA PRO A 62 -7.01 -28.94 1.57
C PRO A 62 -7.17 -27.99 2.76
N VAL A 63 -6.93 -28.46 3.99
CA VAL A 63 -6.95 -27.64 5.21
C VAL A 63 -5.82 -26.61 5.21
N ALA A 64 -4.62 -26.98 4.74
CA ALA A 64 -3.49 -26.07 4.63
C ALA A 64 -3.75 -24.98 3.57
N ILE A 65 -4.39 -25.32 2.45
CA ILE A 65 -4.82 -24.36 1.43
C ILE A 65 -5.84 -23.38 2.01
N ALA A 66 -6.89 -23.89 2.67
CA ALA A 66 -7.93 -23.07 3.27
C ALA A 66 -7.37 -22.08 4.30
N THR A 67 -6.46 -22.54 5.16
CA THR A 67 -5.79 -21.71 6.16
C THR A 67 -4.96 -20.61 5.52
N GLY A 68 -4.17 -20.94 4.50
CA GLY A 68 -3.39 -19.94 3.75
C GLY A 68 -4.27 -18.90 3.05
N LEU A 69 -5.37 -19.33 2.42
CA LEU A 69 -6.33 -18.42 1.77
C LEU A 69 -7.05 -17.52 2.78
N ALA A 70 -7.34 -18.00 4.00
CA ALA A 70 -7.91 -17.17 5.05
C ALA A 70 -7.00 -15.99 5.44
N VAL A 71 -5.68 -16.20 5.47
CA VAL A 71 -4.71 -15.14 5.72
C VAL A 71 -4.75 -14.09 4.60
N VAL A 72 -4.74 -14.52 3.33
CA VAL A 72 -4.83 -13.61 2.17
C VAL A 72 -6.12 -12.77 2.24
N ARG A 73 -7.25 -13.40 2.60
CA ARG A 73 -8.54 -12.71 2.79
C ARG A 73 -8.48 -11.67 3.91
N LYS A 74 -7.89 -12.02 5.06
CA LYS A 74 -7.74 -11.10 6.20
C LYS A 74 -6.91 -9.87 5.81
N ARG A 75 -5.79 -10.06 5.12
CA ARG A 75 -4.92 -8.96 4.66
C ARG A 75 -5.66 -8.01 3.72
N ARG A 76 -6.42 -8.55 2.77
CA ARG A 76 -7.27 -7.74 1.87
C ARG A 76 -8.35 -6.99 2.64
N TRP A 77 -8.94 -7.61 3.65
CA TRP A 77 -9.93 -6.96 4.52
C TRP A 77 -9.33 -5.80 5.32
N CYS A 78 -8.08 -5.90 5.79
CA CYS A 78 -7.38 -4.78 6.43
C CYS A 78 -7.32 -3.55 5.51
N LEU A 79 -6.97 -3.74 4.23
CA LEU A 79 -6.95 -2.65 3.25
C LEU A 79 -8.34 -2.03 3.06
N TRP A 80 -9.39 -2.85 2.97
CA TRP A 80 -10.76 -2.35 2.90
C TRP A 80 -11.18 -1.56 4.14
N ILE A 81 -10.79 -1.99 5.34
CA ILE A 81 -11.06 -1.25 6.57
C ILE A 81 -10.40 0.13 6.52
N VAL A 82 -9.11 0.22 6.15
CA VAL A 82 -8.40 1.51 6.07
C VAL A 82 -9.06 2.46 5.08
N LEU A 83 -9.49 1.96 3.92
CA LEU A 83 -10.21 2.75 2.92
C LEU A 83 -11.59 3.20 3.41
N ILE A 84 -12.35 2.34 4.09
CA ILE A 84 -13.67 2.70 4.61
C ILE A 84 -13.56 3.73 5.74
N VAL A 85 -12.57 3.56 6.64
CA VAL A 85 -12.32 4.47 7.77
C VAL A 85 -11.86 5.85 7.31
N TYR A 86 -11.26 5.97 6.12
CA TYR A 86 -10.88 7.25 5.53
C TYR A 86 -12.06 8.21 5.40
N LEU A 87 -13.20 7.73 4.90
CA LEU A 87 -14.39 8.55 4.63
C LEU A 87 -14.92 9.28 5.89
N PRO A 88 -15.21 8.60 7.02
CA PRO A 88 -15.64 9.29 8.22
C PRO A 88 -14.53 10.16 8.81
N THR A 89 -13.27 9.72 8.71
CA THR A 89 -12.12 10.51 9.21
C THR A 89 -12.01 11.85 8.48
N MET A 90 -12.10 11.86 7.15
CA MET A 90 -12.08 13.08 6.36
C MET A 90 -13.31 13.97 6.61
N TYR A 91 -14.49 13.36 6.73
CA TYR A 91 -15.70 14.11 7.09
C TYR A 91 -15.55 14.85 8.42
N VAL A 92 -15.06 14.16 9.45
CA VAL A 92 -14.83 14.75 10.79
C VAL A 92 -13.74 15.80 10.74
N THR A 93 -12.65 15.55 10.00
CA THR A 93 -11.53 16.49 9.88
C THR A 93 -11.98 17.81 9.27
N GLN A 94 -12.71 17.77 8.15
CA GLN A 94 -13.27 18.95 7.49
C GLN A 94 -14.21 19.76 8.40
N LYS A 95 -14.98 19.07 9.25
CA LYS A 95 -15.87 19.69 10.23
C LYS A 95 -15.15 20.42 11.36
N ILE A 96 -13.91 20.02 11.67
CA ILE A 96 -13.13 20.60 12.77
C ILE A 96 -12.21 21.69 12.24
N THR A 97 -11.45 21.42 11.18
CA THR A 97 -10.38 22.29 10.72
C THR A 97 -10.88 23.45 9.87
N HIS A 98 -12.00 23.27 9.14
CA HIS A 98 -12.57 24.25 8.19
C HIS A 98 -11.55 24.82 7.16
N SER A 99 -10.36 24.24 7.08
CA SER A 99 -9.20 24.71 6.32
C SER A 99 -8.41 23.50 5.82
N PHE A 100 -7.89 23.63 4.59
CA PHE A 100 -7.13 22.59 3.90
C PHE A 100 -5.78 22.32 4.57
N SER A 101 -5.05 23.37 4.98
CA SER A 101 -3.76 23.21 5.64
C SER A 101 -3.87 22.50 7.00
N GLY A 102 -5.02 22.64 7.68
CA GLY A 102 -5.29 21.96 8.94
C GLY A 102 -5.59 20.46 8.80
N SER A 103 -6.05 19.98 7.63
CA SER A 103 -6.32 18.56 7.39
C SER A 103 -5.11 17.77 6.89
N MET A 104 -4.04 18.48 6.50
CA MET A 104 -2.82 17.92 5.92
C MET A 104 -2.11 16.89 6.83
N PRO A 105 -1.94 17.13 8.15
CA PRO A 105 -1.33 16.13 9.05
C PRO A 105 -2.14 14.83 9.16
N VAL A 106 -3.47 14.95 9.14
CA VAL A 106 -4.38 13.78 9.21
C VAL A 106 -4.28 12.95 7.93
N PHE A 107 -4.19 13.63 6.78
CA PHE A 107 -3.97 12.97 5.50
C PHE A 107 -2.66 12.18 5.47
N PHE A 108 -1.54 12.80 5.85
CA PHE A 108 -0.24 12.12 5.87
C PHE A 108 -0.21 10.93 6.84
N CYS A 109 -0.79 11.09 8.04
CA CYS A 109 -0.92 9.99 8.99
C CYS A 109 -1.71 8.81 8.40
N TRP A 110 -2.85 9.08 7.77
CA TRP A 110 -3.65 8.05 7.11
C TRP A 110 -2.91 7.42 5.92
N PHE A 111 -2.23 8.23 5.11
CA PHE A 111 -1.48 7.77 3.94
C PHE A 111 -0.34 6.83 4.35
N ALA A 112 0.41 7.14 5.41
CA ALA A 112 1.43 6.25 5.96
C ALA A 112 0.85 4.89 6.40
N VAL A 113 -0.32 4.90 7.06
CA VAL A 113 -1.04 3.67 7.43
C VAL A 113 -1.47 2.89 6.19
N LEU A 114 -1.97 3.57 5.15
CA LEU A 114 -2.36 2.94 3.89
C LEU A 114 -1.16 2.27 3.22
N LEU A 115 -0.02 2.94 3.11
CA LEU A 115 1.21 2.39 2.55
C LEU A 115 1.63 1.12 3.30
N GLY A 116 1.70 1.17 4.63
CA GLY A 116 2.05 0.02 5.45
C GLY A 116 1.12 -1.18 5.22
N VAL A 117 -0.20 -0.93 5.12
CA VAL A 117 -1.18 -1.98 4.84
C VAL A 117 -1.08 -2.49 3.39
N MET A 118 -0.72 -1.65 2.42
CA MET A 118 -0.45 -2.07 1.05
C MET A 118 0.77 -2.99 0.98
N PHE A 119 1.88 -2.66 1.61
CA PHE A 119 3.06 -3.53 1.69
C PHE A 119 2.76 -4.85 2.43
N TYR A 120 2.04 -4.77 3.54
CA TYR A 120 1.61 -5.96 4.27
C TYR A 120 0.73 -6.88 3.41
N SER A 121 -0.12 -6.31 2.57
CA SER A 121 -0.96 -7.06 1.64
C SER A 121 -0.17 -7.63 0.45
N ALA A 122 0.82 -6.88 -0.06
CA ALA A 122 1.73 -7.28 -1.13
C ALA A 122 2.51 -8.55 -0.80
N THR A 123 2.99 -8.66 0.45
CA THR A 123 3.80 -9.79 0.93
C THR A 123 2.98 -11.08 1.20
N ALA A 124 1.69 -11.09 0.88
CA ALA A 124 0.85 -12.27 1.05
C ALA A 124 1.32 -13.40 0.12
N ARG A 125 1.72 -14.55 0.68
CA ARG A 125 2.16 -15.73 -0.11
C ARG A 125 0.99 -16.64 -0.46
N CYS A 126 1.03 -17.20 -1.67
CA CYS A 126 0.09 -18.24 -2.10
C CYS A 126 0.40 -19.58 -1.41
N PRO A 127 -0.58 -20.28 -0.82
CA PRO A 127 -0.33 -21.59 -0.18
C PRO A 127 0.06 -22.70 -1.17
N ARG A 128 -0.27 -22.55 -2.46
CA ARG A 128 0.01 -23.57 -3.50
C ARG A 128 1.39 -23.39 -4.15
N CYS A 129 1.67 -22.21 -4.71
CA CYS A 129 2.92 -21.95 -5.43
C CYS A 129 3.99 -21.21 -4.60
N ARG A 130 3.66 -20.79 -3.36
CA ARG A 130 4.52 -20.01 -2.44
C ARG A 130 5.05 -18.66 -2.95
N ASN A 131 4.74 -18.27 -4.18
CA ASN A 131 4.98 -16.93 -4.69
C ASN A 131 4.02 -15.90 -4.08
N TYR A 132 4.34 -14.62 -4.24
CA TYR A 132 3.46 -13.52 -3.84
C TYR A 132 2.13 -13.59 -4.60
N TYR A 133 1.03 -13.45 -3.87
CA TYR A 133 -0.30 -13.65 -4.42
C TYR A 133 -0.72 -12.50 -5.36
N HIS A 134 -0.32 -11.28 -5.02
CA HIS A 134 -0.76 -10.02 -5.65
C HIS A 134 0.30 -9.34 -6.52
N MET A 135 1.55 -9.81 -6.45
CA MET A 135 2.67 -9.21 -7.18
C MET A 135 2.88 -9.93 -8.51
N HIS A 136 3.04 -9.16 -9.58
CA HIS A 136 3.61 -9.64 -10.83
C HIS A 136 4.52 -8.56 -11.40
N GLY A 137 5.83 -8.81 -11.31
CA GLY A 137 6.82 -7.76 -11.56
C GLY A 137 6.67 -6.64 -10.52
N MET A 138 6.65 -5.39 -10.99
CA MET A 138 6.52 -4.20 -10.14
C MET A 138 5.07 -3.78 -9.87
N MET A 139 4.07 -4.47 -10.45
CA MET A 139 2.68 -4.07 -10.31
C MET A 139 1.94 -4.87 -9.23
N LEU A 140 1.24 -4.15 -8.35
CA LEU A 140 0.33 -4.69 -7.34
C LEU A 140 -1.09 -4.81 -7.88
N LEU A 141 -1.50 -6.01 -8.32
CA LEU A 141 -2.85 -6.24 -8.83
C LEU A 141 -3.70 -7.02 -7.82
N TYR A 142 -4.80 -6.39 -7.39
CA TYR A 142 -5.78 -6.98 -6.47
C TYR A 142 -6.80 -7.91 -7.14
N LEU A 143 -6.30 -8.96 -7.81
CA LEU A 143 -7.12 -9.99 -8.45
C LEU A 143 -7.69 -11.00 -7.43
N ARG A 144 -8.84 -11.60 -7.77
CA ARG A 144 -9.44 -12.69 -6.97
C ARG A 144 -8.78 -14.06 -7.19
N LYS A 145 -7.70 -14.13 -7.97
CA LYS A 145 -6.94 -15.34 -8.27
C LYS A 145 -5.44 -15.03 -8.17
N CYS A 146 -4.64 -16.01 -7.77
CA CYS A 146 -3.18 -15.88 -7.77
C CYS A 146 -2.65 -15.70 -9.20
N LEU A 147 -1.76 -14.75 -9.45
CA LEU A 147 -1.26 -14.48 -10.81
C LEU A 147 -0.37 -15.61 -11.35
N HIS A 148 0.32 -16.34 -10.48
CA HIS A 148 1.24 -17.42 -10.90
C HIS A 148 0.56 -18.76 -11.14
N CYS A 149 -0.35 -19.17 -10.24
CA CYS A 149 -0.98 -20.51 -10.30
C CYS A 149 -2.49 -20.47 -10.54
N GLN A 150 -3.08 -19.27 -10.68
CA GLN A 150 -4.50 -19.05 -10.92
C GLN A 150 -5.44 -19.65 -9.87
N LEU A 151 -4.91 -19.98 -8.68
CA LEU A 151 -5.70 -20.47 -7.56
C LEU A 151 -6.72 -19.39 -7.14
N PRO A 152 -8.03 -19.67 -7.18
CA PRO A 152 -9.03 -18.69 -6.77
C PRO A 152 -9.05 -18.52 -5.26
N LEU A 153 -9.35 -17.30 -4.81
CA LEU A 153 -9.43 -16.95 -3.38
C LEU A 153 -10.56 -17.70 -2.64
N THR A 154 -11.49 -18.29 -3.38
CA THR A 154 -12.63 -19.08 -2.88
C THR A 154 -12.47 -20.58 -3.14
N ALA A 155 -11.27 -21.06 -3.48
CA ALA A 155 -11.00 -22.48 -3.70
C ALA A 155 -11.32 -23.34 -2.46
N ASP A 156 -11.27 -22.74 -1.28
CA ASP A 156 -11.62 -23.35 0.02
C ASP A 156 -13.14 -23.49 0.25
N LYS A 157 -13.97 -22.84 -0.57
CA LYS A 157 -15.43 -22.74 -0.38
C LYS A 157 -16.26 -23.37 -1.49
N GLY A 158 -15.64 -23.73 -2.61
CA GLY A 158 -16.31 -24.39 -3.73
C GLY A 158 -15.83 -25.83 -3.82
N ASP A 159 -16.73 -26.76 -4.13
CA ASP A 159 -16.52 -28.22 -4.23
C ASP A 159 -15.54 -28.68 -5.33
N LYS A 160 -14.61 -27.82 -5.75
CA LYS A 160 -13.62 -28.06 -6.80
C LYS A 160 -12.22 -27.98 -6.20
N LEU A 161 -11.85 -29.00 -5.44
CA LEU A 161 -10.46 -29.35 -5.16
C LEU A 161 -10.07 -30.54 -6.03
#